data_AF-A0A7V3DXK3-F1
#
_entry.id   AF-A0A7V3DXK3-F1
#
_cell.length_a   1.000
_cell.length_b   1.000
_cell.length_c   1.000
_cell.angle_alpha   90.00
_cell.angle_beta   90.00
_cell.angle_gamma   90.00
#
_symmetry.space_group_name_H-M   'P 1'
#
loop_
_entity.id
_entity.type
_entity.pdbx_description
1 polymer ?
#
loop_
_entity_poly.entity_id
_entity_poly.type
_entity_poly.pdbx_seq_one_letter_code
_entity_poly.pdbx_strand_id
1 'polypeptide(L)'
;MIAVCNRFTHSVGFHAAADGRRLGEARVTREPVVAKTSADGARLFVGCLLPAQPANALHVSAAIDVIDVRSRRVVNSIELPNGSGSLRGMALSPDGALLFVTHLLGHHQVPTNQLERGWMNANALTVIDARAAKRKQTVLLDDTTLGAANPWGVGVTADSRYLAVAHAGTHELSRIPLEPLLEIVERGAVRADVPQNADAEAVYGGEGLEMELRTMMIAGRRRIALPGDGPRALAMAGSRALVCEYFGGNLTVVDLTEDDALRIRPRPITLCAPPVDATSPSRQPMTSVDATSSSREIANHPVRSVDATSSSREIANHPVRSVDATSPSREIANHPVRRDEDVASTTPAMGIDIWRRDEDVASTTPAMGIAIWRRDEDVASTTPAMGIAIWRRDEDVASTTQALTLDIIRRGELRFADARLCFQGWQSCLSCHPDARVDGLNWDLLNDGVGNPKQTKSMLLSHVTPPVMGLGVRAHAGVAVRAGIRFIQFAQVNEEDAQAVDAYLMALEPLPSPHLENGALSARALRGRDIFQRIGCGQCHSGPHYTNLQSYPIAHAAGMDREKRFDTPTLIEVWRTAPYLYDGRAPTMRDALKIHGDTAGLSEQELADLIEFVLSL
;
A
#
# COMPACT_ATOMS: atom_id res chain seq x y z
N MET A 1 29.79 -5.31 -13.98
CA MET A 1 28.61 -4.62 -14.55
C MET A 1 27.61 -4.45 -13.43
N ILE A 2 26.85 -3.35 -13.41
CA ILE A 2 25.77 -3.09 -12.46
C ILE A 2 24.46 -3.07 -13.25
N ALA A 3 23.44 -3.76 -12.75
CA ALA A 3 22.08 -3.70 -13.28
C ALA A 3 21.21 -2.91 -12.29
N VAL A 4 20.44 -1.95 -12.79
CA VAL A 4 19.59 -1.06 -11.99
C VAL A 4 18.14 -1.24 -12.43
N CYS A 5 17.28 -1.64 -11.50
CA CYS A 5 15.84 -1.74 -11.74
C CYS A 5 15.20 -0.36 -11.71
N ASN A 6 14.85 0.18 -12.87
CA ASN A 6 14.09 1.41 -13.00
C ASN A 6 12.60 1.09 -12.92
N ARG A 7 12.10 1.02 -11.68
CA ARG A 7 10.73 0.58 -11.36
C ARG A 7 9.67 1.27 -12.22
N PHE A 8 9.67 2.60 -12.19
CA PHE A 8 8.59 3.41 -12.77
C PHE A 8 8.70 3.64 -14.29
N THR A 9 9.83 3.29 -14.91
CA THR A 9 9.97 3.27 -16.38
C THR A 9 9.89 1.85 -16.95
N HIS A 10 9.63 0.85 -16.10
CA HIS A 10 9.50 -0.56 -16.45
C HIS A 10 10.72 -1.07 -17.23
N SER A 11 11.91 -0.78 -16.72
CA SER A 11 13.16 -1.14 -17.39
C SER A 11 14.30 -1.50 -16.44
N VAL A 12 15.31 -2.18 -16.97
CA VAL A 12 16.58 -2.45 -16.29
C VAL A 12 17.71 -1.78 -17.05
N GLY A 13 18.36 -0.81 -16.41
CA GLY A 13 19.56 -0.14 -16.92
C GLY A 13 20.82 -0.96 -16.66
N PHE A 14 21.70 -1.08 -17.64
CA PHE A 14 22.99 -1.75 -17.51
C PHE A 14 24.10 -0.72 -17.52
N HIS A 15 24.99 -0.80 -16.52
CA HIS A 15 26.09 0.15 -16.31
C HIS A 15 27.42 -0.57 -16.14
N ALA A 16 28.51 0.04 -16.62
CA ALA A 16 29.85 -0.42 -16.31
C ALA A 16 30.14 -0.19 -14.82
N ALA A 17 30.70 -1.20 -14.17
CA ALA A 17 30.96 -1.13 -12.73
C ALA A 17 32.14 -0.20 -12.38
N ALA A 18 33.05 0.03 -13.33
CA ALA A 18 34.25 0.83 -13.10
C ALA A 18 33.98 2.34 -13.09
N ASP A 19 33.09 2.82 -13.97
CA ASP A 19 32.88 4.25 -14.23
C ASP A 19 31.39 4.66 -14.26
N GLY A 20 30.46 3.72 -14.05
CA GLY A 20 29.02 3.97 -14.10
C GLY A 20 28.45 4.22 -15.50
N ARG A 21 29.29 4.14 -16.55
CA ARG A 21 28.87 4.43 -17.92
C ARG A 21 27.71 3.55 -18.33
N ARG A 22 26.65 4.15 -18.87
CA ARG A 22 25.47 3.43 -19.39
C ARG A 22 25.90 2.55 -20.56
N LEU A 23 25.63 1.26 -20.43
CA LEU A 23 25.92 0.25 -21.44
C LEU A 23 24.68 -0.01 -22.31
N GLY A 24 23.49 0.01 -21.72
CA GLY A 24 22.23 -0.22 -22.41
C GLY A 24 21.07 -0.35 -21.44
N GLU A 25 19.93 -0.83 -21.94
CA GLU A 25 18.70 -1.01 -21.18
C GLU A 25 17.86 -2.14 -21.77
N ALA A 26 17.11 -2.83 -20.93
CA ALA A 26 16.07 -3.77 -21.32
C ALA A 26 14.73 -3.31 -20.76
N ARG A 27 13.66 -3.28 -21.58
CA ARG A 27 12.30 -3.16 -21.04
C ARG A 27 11.86 -4.49 -20.42
N VAL A 28 11.15 -4.38 -19.31
CA VAL A 28 10.59 -5.50 -18.55
C VAL A 28 9.09 -5.26 -18.34
N THR A 29 8.41 -6.26 -17.82
CA THR A 29 6.95 -6.35 -17.75
C THR A 29 6.34 -5.19 -16.97
N ARG A 30 6.61 -5.08 -15.65
CA ARG A 30 6.05 -4.00 -14.83
C ARG A 30 6.79 -3.84 -13.51
N GLU A 31 7.20 -2.62 -13.20
CA GLU A 31 7.78 -2.27 -11.88
C GLU A 31 8.84 -3.25 -11.37
N PRO A 32 10.00 -3.37 -12.04
CA PRO A 32 11.09 -4.19 -11.53
C PRO A 32 11.57 -3.66 -10.17
N VAL A 33 11.63 -4.54 -9.17
CA VAL A 33 12.00 -4.16 -7.78
C VAL A 33 13.16 -4.97 -7.22
N VAL A 34 13.47 -6.12 -7.82
CA VAL A 34 14.56 -7.00 -7.38
C VAL A 34 15.16 -7.72 -8.59
N ALA A 35 16.47 -7.94 -8.57
CA ALA A 35 17.14 -8.71 -9.61
C ALA A 35 18.22 -9.64 -9.03
N LYS A 36 18.39 -10.82 -9.63
CA LYS A 36 19.45 -11.78 -9.30
C LYS A 36 20.10 -12.32 -10.56
N THR A 37 21.43 -12.28 -10.60
CA THR A 37 22.20 -12.82 -11.72
C THR A 37 22.40 -14.32 -11.53
N SER A 38 22.25 -15.12 -12.58
CA SER A 38 22.55 -16.56 -12.56
C SER A 38 24.01 -16.82 -12.20
N ALA A 39 24.31 -18.02 -11.69
CA ALA A 39 25.67 -18.39 -11.25
C ALA A 39 26.72 -18.30 -12.37
N ASP A 40 26.32 -18.54 -13.63
CA ASP A 40 27.19 -18.40 -14.81
C ASP A 40 27.32 -16.95 -15.32
N GLY A 41 26.59 -16.00 -14.75
CA GLY A 41 26.57 -14.60 -15.18
C GLY A 41 25.83 -14.33 -16.49
N ALA A 42 25.25 -15.35 -17.13
CA ALA A 42 24.64 -15.22 -18.46
C ALA A 42 23.23 -14.63 -18.42
N ARG A 43 22.48 -14.86 -17.33
CA ARG A 43 21.09 -14.45 -17.17
C ARG A 43 20.90 -13.55 -15.96
N LEU A 44 19.97 -12.60 -16.09
CA LEU A 44 19.49 -11.77 -15.00
C LEU A 44 17.99 -12.02 -14.81
N PHE A 45 17.60 -12.59 -13.67
CA PHE A 45 16.21 -12.73 -13.27
C PHE A 45 15.75 -11.45 -12.60
N VAL A 46 14.62 -10.90 -13.04
CA VAL A 46 14.09 -9.61 -12.61
C VAL A 46 12.66 -9.79 -12.13
N GLY A 47 12.45 -9.61 -10.83
CA GLY A 47 11.13 -9.67 -10.21
C GLY A 47 10.34 -8.38 -10.46
N CYS A 48 9.20 -8.52 -11.13
CA CYS A 48 8.23 -7.46 -11.38
C CYS A 48 7.23 -7.38 -10.23
N LEU A 49 7.08 -6.22 -9.60
CA LEU A 49 6.28 -6.06 -8.38
C LEU A 49 4.80 -6.40 -8.60
N LEU A 50 4.24 -5.95 -9.72
CA LEU A 50 2.80 -5.95 -10.00
C LEU A 50 2.47 -6.71 -11.30
N PRO A 51 1.27 -7.29 -11.42
CA PRO A 51 0.74 -7.82 -12.68
C PRO A 51 0.61 -6.74 -13.77
N ALA A 52 0.79 -7.10 -15.04
CA ALA A 52 0.60 -6.18 -16.17
C ALA A 52 -0.72 -6.38 -16.93
N GLN A 53 -1.44 -7.46 -16.61
CA GLN A 53 -2.69 -7.85 -17.25
C GLN A 53 -3.85 -6.94 -16.83
N PRO A 54 -4.96 -6.90 -17.60
CA PRO A 54 -6.24 -6.41 -17.10
C PRO A 54 -6.64 -7.17 -15.83
N ALA A 55 -7.17 -6.49 -14.82
CA ALA A 55 -7.52 -7.11 -13.55
C ALA A 55 -8.77 -8.02 -13.64
N ASN A 56 -9.52 -7.94 -14.74
CA ASN A 56 -10.64 -8.83 -15.05
C ASN A 56 -10.27 -10.00 -15.96
N ALA A 57 -8.98 -10.21 -16.24
CA ALA A 57 -8.53 -11.38 -17.00
C ALA A 57 -8.71 -12.68 -16.18
N LEU A 58 -8.76 -13.82 -16.89
CA LEU A 58 -8.82 -15.14 -16.24
C LEU A 58 -7.57 -15.45 -15.43
N HIS A 59 -6.41 -14.94 -15.88
CA HIS A 59 -5.13 -15.09 -15.22
C HIS A 59 -4.44 -13.72 -15.08
N VAL A 60 -4.21 -13.30 -13.84
CA VAL A 60 -3.56 -12.04 -13.48
C VAL A 60 -2.42 -12.38 -12.53
N SER A 61 -1.18 -12.10 -12.93
CA SER A 61 -0.02 -12.48 -12.11
C SER A 61 1.17 -11.57 -12.34
N ALA A 62 1.92 -11.32 -11.27
CA ALA A 62 3.28 -10.85 -11.35
C ALA A 62 4.16 -11.89 -12.06
N ALA A 63 5.27 -11.43 -12.63
CA ALA A 63 6.17 -12.25 -13.41
C ALA A 63 7.63 -12.01 -13.06
N ILE A 64 8.49 -12.93 -13.46
CA ILE A 64 9.94 -12.79 -13.39
C ILE A 64 10.49 -12.79 -14.80
N ASP A 65 10.99 -11.64 -15.24
CA ASP A 65 11.62 -11.53 -16.55
C ASP A 65 13.06 -12.03 -16.48
N VAL A 66 13.45 -12.80 -17.49
CA VAL A 66 14.80 -13.34 -17.63
C VAL A 66 15.47 -12.61 -18.76
N ILE A 67 16.46 -11.80 -18.44
CA ILE A 67 17.25 -11.05 -19.41
C ILE A 67 18.53 -11.82 -19.71
N ASP A 68 18.83 -12.03 -21.00
CA ASP A 68 20.18 -12.42 -21.42
C ASP A 68 21.10 -11.21 -21.27
N VAL A 69 22.14 -11.35 -20.43
CA VAL A 69 23.01 -10.24 -20.01
C VAL A 69 23.82 -9.67 -21.18
N ARG A 70 24.20 -10.52 -22.14
CA ARG A 70 25.03 -10.12 -23.28
C ARG A 70 24.24 -9.27 -24.27
N SER A 71 23.06 -9.73 -24.67
CA SER A 71 22.18 -9.06 -25.62
C SER A 71 21.32 -7.97 -24.98
N ARG A 72 21.11 -8.02 -23.65
CA ARG A 72 20.24 -7.12 -22.87
C ARG A 72 18.80 -7.15 -23.36
N ARG A 73 18.33 -8.36 -23.69
CA ARG A 73 16.96 -8.62 -24.11
C ARG A 73 16.32 -9.58 -23.14
N VAL A 74 15.04 -9.36 -22.84
CA VAL A 74 14.22 -10.36 -22.19
C VAL A 74 14.09 -11.56 -23.13
N VAL A 75 14.54 -12.73 -22.68
CA VAL A 75 14.52 -14.00 -23.42
C VAL A 75 13.45 -14.96 -22.91
N ASN A 76 12.92 -14.72 -21.71
CA ASN A 76 11.82 -15.47 -21.13
C ASN A 76 11.09 -14.61 -20.08
N SER A 77 9.83 -14.91 -19.80
CA SER A 77 9.08 -14.37 -18.67
C SER A 77 8.41 -15.53 -17.94
N ILE A 78 8.74 -15.69 -16.66
CA ILE A 78 8.22 -16.77 -15.83
C ILE A 78 7.00 -16.23 -15.10
N GLU A 79 5.81 -16.63 -15.56
CA GLU A 79 4.56 -16.29 -14.88
C GLU A 79 4.46 -17.00 -13.53
N LEU A 80 4.03 -16.24 -12.51
CA LEU A 80 3.66 -16.79 -11.22
C LEU A 80 2.18 -17.23 -11.25
N PRO A 81 1.70 -17.94 -10.22
CA PRO A 81 0.30 -18.36 -10.17
C PRO A 81 -0.68 -17.18 -10.24
N ASN A 82 -1.91 -17.48 -10.66
CA ASN A 82 -3.00 -16.50 -10.70
C ASN A 82 -3.19 -15.82 -9.35
N GLY A 83 -3.39 -14.51 -9.34
CA GLY A 83 -3.45 -13.69 -8.13
C GLY A 83 -2.09 -13.28 -7.56
N SER A 84 -0.97 -13.70 -8.15
CA SER A 84 0.36 -13.31 -7.67
C SER A 84 0.57 -11.80 -7.83
N GLY A 85 1.04 -11.14 -6.78
CA GLY A 85 1.34 -9.71 -6.77
C GLY A 85 2.29 -9.35 -5.62
N SER A 86 2.69 -8.08 -5.53
CA SER A 86 3.63 -7.59 -4.51
C SER A 86 4.88 -8.48 -4.40
N LEU A 87 5.51 -8.84 -5.53
CA LEU A 87 6.75 -9.60 -5.56
C LEU A 87 7.88 -8.78 -4.93
N ARG A 88 8.56 -9.30 -3.88
CA ARG A 88 9.56 -8.54 -3.13
C ARG A 88 10.97 -9.13 -3.18
N GLY A 89 11.14 -10.34 -2.67
CA GLY A 89 12.45 -10.94 -2.46
C GLY A 89 12.78 -11.99 -3.50
N MET A 90 14.07 -12.11 -3.82
CA MET A 90 14.61 -13.20 -4.64
C MET A 90 15.94 -13.66 -4.08
N ALA A 91 16.18 -14.97 -4.04
CA ALA A 91 17.47 -15.57 -3.66
C ALA A 91 17.78 -16.78 -4.51
N LEU A 92 19.03 -16.88 -4.98
CA LEU A 92 19.54 -18.11 -5.56
C LEU A 92 20.06 -19.02 -4.45
N SER A 93 19.85 -20.32 -4.64
CA SER A 93 20.59 -21.36 -3.94
C SER A 93 22.10 -21.21 -4.18
N PRO A 94 22.96 -21.62 -3.22
CA PRO A 94 24.41 -21.54 -3.36
C PRO A 94 24.99 -22.20 -4.62
N ASP A 95 24.37 -23.27 -5.11
CA ASP A 95 24.76 -23.96 -6.35
C ASP A 95 24.19 -23.31 -7.63
N GLY A 96 23.35 -22.29 -7.48
CA GLY A 96 22.68 -21.57 -8.56
C GLY A 96 21.61 -22.37 -9.31
N ALA A 97 21.22 -23.55 -8.82
CA ALA A 97 20.25 -24.40 -9.51
C ALA A 97 18.81 -23.92 -9.31
N LEU A 98 18.50 -23.43 -8.11
CA LEU A 98 17.16 -22.99 -7.71
C LEU A 98 17.14 -21.49 -7.39
N LEU A 99 16.03 -20.86 -7.75
CA LEU A 99 15.69 -19.49 -7.42
C LEU A 99 14.41 -19.47 -6.58
N PHE A 100 14.46 -18.79 -5.43
CA PHE A 100 13.37 -18.63 -4.49
C PHE A 100 12.82 -17.21 -4.56
N VAL A 101 11.50 -17.08 -4.63
CA VAL A 101 10.84 -15.78 -4.81
C VAL A 101 9.68 -15.62 -3.84
N THR A 102 9.65 -14.51 -3.11
CA THR A 102 8.56 -14.16 -2.19
C THR A 102 7.59 -13.21 -2.86
N HIS A 103 6.30 -13.48 -2.69
CA HIS A 103 5.21 -12.67 -3.23
C HIS A 103 3.93 -12.91 -2.42
N LEU A 104 2.90 -12.12 -2.70
CA LEU A 104 1.54 -12.38 -2.23
C LEU A 104 0.79 -13.22 -3.27
N LEU A 105 -0.26 -13.89 -2.82
CA LEU A 105 -1.22 -14.60 -3.65
C LEU A 105 -2.62 -14.15 -3.24
N GLY A 106 -3.20 -13.25 -4.04
CA GLY A 106 -4.55 -12.75 -3.83
C GLY A 106 -5.58 -13.70 -4.41
N HIS A 107 -6.53 -14.15 -3.59
CA HIS A 107 -7.69 -14.92 -4.02
C HIS A 107 -8.76 -13.98 -4.62
N HIS A 108 -8.36 -13.20 -5.63
CA HIS A 108 -9.08 -12.03 -6.14
C HIS A 108 -10.37 -12.37 -6.92
N GLN A 109 -10.56 -13.65 -7.26
CA GLN A 109 -11.69 -14.17 -8.05
C GLN A 109 -12.83 -14.71 -7.18
N VAL A 110 -12.64 -14.70 -5.85
CA VAL A 110 -13.66 -15.13 -4.90
C VAL A 110 -14.04 -14.00 -3.96
N PRO A 111 -15.25 -14.04 -3.37
CA PRO A 111 -15.69 -13.02 -2.43
C PRO A 111 -14.82 -12.93 -1.19
N THR A 112 -14.57 -11.72 -0.69
CA THR A 112 -13.73 -11.49 0.49
C THR A 112 -14.47 -11.73 1.81
N ASN A 113 -14.97 -12.96 2.03
CA ASN A 113 -15.81 -13.31 3.17
C ASN A 113 -15.20 -14.33 4.15
N GLN A 114 -14.01 -14.86 3.87
CA GLN A 114 -13.35 -15.94 4.62
C GLN A 114 -11.92 -15.59 5.01
N LEU A 115 -11.71 -14.39 5.57
CA LEU A 115 -10.38 -13.96 6.01
C LEU A 115 -9.78 -14.94 7.03
N GLU A 116 -10.60 -15.48 7.93
CA GLU A 116 -10.20 -16.43 8.98
C GLU A 116 -9.61 -17.75 8.46
N ARG A 117 -9.72 -18.00 7.14
CA ARG A 117 -9.14 -19.16 6.45
C ARG A 117 -7.97 -18.77 5.54
N GLY A 118 -7.51 -17.52 5.58
CA GLY A 118 -6.52 -16.99 4.65
C GLY A 118 -7.02 -16.85 3.21
N TRP A 119 -8.34 -16.90 2.97
CA TRP A 119 -8.94 -16.90 1.63
C TRP A 119 -9.03 -15.52 0.98
N MET A 120 -8.38 -14.48 1.55
CA MET A 120 -8.25 -13.17 0.89
C MET A 120 -6.86 -13.03 0.28
N ASN A 121 -5.84 -12.95 1.13
CA ASN A 121 -4.44 -12.99 0.73
C ASN A 121 -3.75 -14.16 1.42
N ALA A 122 -3.04 -14.95 0.63
CA ALA A 122 -2.03 -15.87 1.12
C ALA A 122 -0.62 -15.30 0.83
N ASN A 123 0.35 -15.77 1.60
CA ASN A 123 1.73 -15.35 1.57
C ASN A 123 2.56 -16.48 0.99
N ALA A 124 3.29 -16.24 -0.09
CA ALA A 124 3.79 -17.31 -0.92
C ALA A 124 5.30 -17.26 -1.14
N LEU A 125 5.85 -18.45 -1.36
CA LEU A 125 7.21 -18.69 -1.84
C LEU A 125 7.12 -19.54 -3.11
N THR A 126 7.61 -19.01 -4.23
CA THR A 126 7.76 -19.76 -5.48
C THR A 126 9.20 -20.28 -5.63
N VAL A 127 9.32 -21.57 -5.97
CA VAL A 127 10.59 -22.22 -6.32
C VAL A 127 10.68 -22.35 -7.84
N ILE A 128 11.80 -21.90 -8.41
CA ILE A 128 12.08 -21.89 -9.84
C ILE A 128 13.34 -22.68 -10.11
N ASP A 129 13.31 -23.49 -11.16
CA ASP A 129 14.52 -24.04 -11.78
C ASP A 129 15.19 -22.91 -12.55
N ALA A 130 16.31 -22.41 -12.02
CA ALA A 130 17.04 -21.30 -12.61
C ALA A 130 17.70 -21.69 -13.95
N ARG A 131 18.07 -22.96 -14.13
CA ARG A 131 18.70 -23.43 -15.37
C ARG A 131 17.68 -23.52 -16.49
N ALA A 132 16.52 -24.10 -16.22
CA ALA A 132 15.41 -24.19 -17.16
C ALA A 132 14.65 -22.86 -17.31
N ALA A 133 14.84 -21.91 -16.38
CA ALA A 133 14.03 -20.70 -16.27
C ALA A 133 12.52 -21.04 -16.24
N LYS A 134 12.14 -22.02 -15.41
CA LYS A 134 10.76 -22.52 -15.31
C LYS A 134 10.34 -22.62 -13.85
N ARG A 135 9.10 -22.21 -13.57
CA ARG A 135 8.46 -22.42 -12.25
C ARG A 135 8.40 -23.91 -11.95
N LYS A 136 8.87 -24.32 -10.76
CA LYS A 136 8.69 -25.69 -10.25
C LYS A 136 7.38 -25.79 -9.51
N GLN A 137 7.24 -25.05 -8.41
CA GLN A 137 6.04 -25.07 -7.57
C GLN A 137 5.96 -23.80 -6.72
N THR A 138 4.75 -23.45 -6.31
CA THR A 138 4.49 -22.42 -5.31
C THR A 138 4.01 -23.07 -4.01
N VAL A 139 4.57 -22.65 -2.88
CA VAL A 139 4.16 -23.08 -1.54
C VAL A 139 3.68 -21.88 -0.73
N LEU A 140 2.71 -22.09 0.16
CA LEU A 140 2.29 -21.04 1.10
C LEU A 140 3.22 -21.00 2.29
N LEU A 141 3.53 -19.79 2.72
CA LEU A 141 4.26 -19.47 3.94
C LEU A 141 3.32 -19.34 5.13
N ASP A 142 2.01 -19.38 4.94
CA ASP A 142 1.05 -19.38 6.03
C ASP A 142 0.97 -20.76 6.72
N ASP A 143 0.40 -20.80 7.92
CA ASP A 143 -0.06 -22.02 8.57
C ASP A 143 -1.59 -22.06 8.54
N THR A 144 -2.20 -23.20 8.88
CA THR A 144 -3.66 -23.39 8.84
C THR A 144 -4.46 -22.41 9.71
N THR A 145 -3.85 -21.83 10.73
CA THR A 145 -4.51 -20.92 11.69
C THR A 145 -3.75 -19.62 11.91
N LEU A 146 -2.67 -19.37 11.17
CA LEU A 146 -1.80 -18.22 11.38
C LEU A 146 -1.12 -17.79 10.08
N GLY A 147 -1.41 -16.57 9.64
CA GLY A 147 -0.78 -15.97 8.48
C GLY A 147 0.69 -15.62 8.69
N ALA A 148 1.42 -15.47 7.59
CA ALA A 148 2.78 -14.96 7.55
C ALA A 148 2.84 -13.74 6.64
N ALA A 149 2.03 -12.72 6.99
CA ALA A 149 1.76 -11.59 6.13
C ALA A 149 3.01 -10.84 5.66
N ASN A 150 2.94 -10.48 4.37
CA ASN A 150 3.89 -9.61 3.68
C ASN A 150 5.33 -10.17 3.70
N PRO A 151 5.56 -11.36 3.10
CA PRO A 151 6.89 -11.89 2.93
C PRO A 151 7.72 -10.94 2.07
N TRP A 152 8.94 -10.67 2.52
CA TRP A 152 9.79 -9.64 1.96
C TRP A 152 11.13 -10.22 1.52
N GLY A 153 12.22 -9.99 2.26
CA GLY A 153 13.52 -10.56 1.96
C GLY A 153 13.53 -12.09 2.08
N VAL A 154 14.27 -12.75 1.19
CA VAL A 154 14.53 -14.20 1.22
C VAL A 154 16.03 -14.45 1.05
N GLY A 155 16.55 -15.50 1.68
CA GLY A 155 17.96 -15.88 1.63
C GLY A 155 18.15 -17.36 1.91
N VAL A 156 19.24 -17.93 1.41
CA VAL A 156 19.62 -19.34 1.64
C VAL A 156 20.96 -19.37 2.38
N THR A 157 21.10 -20.25 3.37
CA THR A 157 22.38 -20.46 4.05
C THR A 157 23.42 -21.02 3.08
N ALA A 158 24.70 -20.71 3.31
CA ALA A 158 25.77 -21.11 2.39
C ALA A 158 25.94 -22.64 2.25
N ASP A 159 25.53 -23.39 3.27
CA ASP A 159 25.53 -24.86 3.31
C ASP A 159 24.23 -25.48 2.73
N SER A 160 23.32 -24.66 2.20
CA SER A 160 22.01 -25.08 1.68
C SER A 160 21.14 -25.83 2.71
N ARG A 161 21.39 -25.68 4.02
CA ARG A 161 20.54 -26.31 5.05
C ARG A 161 19.23 -25.59 5.28
N TYR A 162 19.23 -24.26 5.24
CA TYR A 162 18.05 -23.46 5.57
C TYR A 162 17.78 -22.36 4.54
N LEU A 163 16.49 -22.16 4.29
CA LEU A 163 15.94 -20.96 3.68
C LEU A 163 15.42 -20.04 4.79
N ALA A 164 15.69 -18.75 4.67
CA ALA A 164 15.20 -17.71 5.56
C ALA A 164 14.26 -16.75 4.80
N VAL A 165 13.11 -16.42 5.38
CA VAL A 165 12.14 -15.45 4.81
C VAL A 165 11.74 -14.44 5.90
N ALA A 166 11.96 -13.15 5.63
CA ALA A 166 11.51 -12.06 6.48
C ALA A 166 10.03 -11.76 6.21
N HIS A 167 9.23 -11.62 7.26
CA HIS A 167 7.79 -11.31 7.18
C HIS A 167 7.52 -9.93 7.75
N ALA A 168 7.34 -8.95 6.87
CA ALA A 168 7.25 -7.55 7.28
C ALA A 168 6.00 -7.28 8.11
N GLY A 169 4.89 -7.97 7.83
CA GLY A 169 3.60 -7.76 8.49
C GLY A 169 3.48 -8.43 9.86
N THR A 170 4.10 -9.60 10.05
CA THR A 170 4.08 -10.34 11.33
C THR A 170 5.34 -10.13 12.19
N HIS A 171 6.32 -9.39 11.67
CA HIS A 171 7.56 -8.98 12.37
C HIS A 171 8.42 -10.15 12.85
N GLU A 172 8.61 -11.12 11.97
CA GLU A 172 9.33 -12.34 12.26
C GLU A 172 10.19 -12.81 11.09
N LEU A 173 11.06 -13.78 11.36
CA LEU A 173 11.86 -14.49 10.37
C LEU A 173 11.42 -15.96 10.34
N SER A 174 11.01 -16.47 9.19
CA SER A 174 10.86 -17.92 8.97
C SER A 174 12.22 -18.54 8.70
N ARG A 175 12.57 -19.58 9.45
CA ARG A 175 13.67 -20.53 9.17
C ARG A 175 13.05 -21.82 8.68
N ILE A 176 13.35 -22.21 7.44
CA ILE A 176 12.75 -23.35 6.76
C ILE A 176 13.86 -24.34 6.39
N PRO A 177 13.84 -25.58 6.91
CA PRO A 177 14.71 -26.65 6.44
C PRO A 177 14.58 -26.85 4.92
N LEU A 178 15.68 -26.72 4.19
CA LEU A 178 15.61 -26.68 2.73
C LEU A 178 15.37 -28.08 2.13
N GLU A 179 16.05 -29.11 2.61
CA GLU A 179 15.91 -30.48 2.10
C GLU A 179 14.45 -31.00 2.23
N PRO A 180 13.79 -30.97 3.41
CA PRO A 180 12.38 -31.34 3.51
C PRO A 180 11.44 -30.51 2.64
N LEU A 181 11.71 -29.20 2.49
CA LEU A 181 10.92 -28.34 1.61
C LEU A 181 11.05 -28.79 0.14
N LEU A 182 12.26 -29.10 -0.31
CA LEU A 182 12.50 -29.54 -1.69
C LEU A 182 11.88 -30.91 -1.96
N GLU A 183 11.90 -31.84 -1.00
CA GLU A 183 11.17 -33.10 -1.15
C GLU A 183 9.66 -32.89 -1.40
N ILE A 184 9.03 -31.94 -0.70
CA ILE A 184 7.62 -31.60 -0.92
C ILE A 184 7.41 -31.01 -2.32
N VAL A 185 8.31 -30.12 -2.76
CA VAL A 185 8.28 -29.50 -4.08
C VAL A 185 8.44 -30.53 -5.20
N GLU A 186 9.35 -31.50 -5.08
CA GLU A 186 9.50 -32.55 -6.08
C GLU A 186 8.28 -33.48 -6.12
N ARG A 187 7.73 -33.86 -4.96
CA ARG A 187 6.52 -34.71 -4.89
C ARG A 187 5.28 -34.03 -5.48
N GLY A 188 5.13 -32.72 -5.28
CA GLY A 188 4.05 -31.93 -5.86
C GLY A 188 4.17 -31.78 -7.37
N ALA A 189 5.40 -31.55 -7.89
CA ALA A 189 5.66 -31.41 -9.32
C ALA A 189 5.26 -32.64 -10.16
N VAL A 190 5.39 -33.86 -9.61
CA VAL A 190 5.00 -35.11 -10.31
C VAL A 190 3.49 -35.21 -10.59
N ARG A 191 2.64 -34.48 -9.84
CA ARG A 191 1.17 -34.51 -10.00
C ARG A 191 0.61 -33.42 -10.92
N ALA A 192 1.40 -32.39 -11.25
CA ALA A 192 0.98 -31.29 -12.12
C ALA A 192 0.91 -31.68 -13.62
N ASP A 193 1.38 -32.86 -14.01
CA ASP A 193 1.31 -33.42 -15.38
C ASP A 193 -0.08 -34.03 -15.73
N VAL A 194 -1.11 -33.82 -14.91
CA VAL A 194 -2.50 -34.22 -15.20
C VAL A 194 -3.15 -33.20 -16.16
N PRO A 195 -3.83 -33.62 -17.24
CA PRO A 195 -4.39 -32.71 -18.25
C PRO A 195 -5.37 -31.68 -17.67
N GLN A 196 -5.33 -30.45 -18.18
CA GLN A 196 -6.18 -29.30 -17.80
C GLN A 196 -7.70 -29.52 -17.99
N ASN A 197 -8.13 -30.65 -18.57
CA ASN A 197 -9.53 -30.97 -18.84
C ASN A 197 -10.11 -32.01 -17.86
N ALA A 198 -9.47 -32.27 -16.73
CA ALA A 198 -10.02 -33.15 -15.70
C ALA A 198 -11.10 -32.43 -14.87
N ASP A 199 -12.15 -33.17 -14.49
CA ASP A 199 -13.34 -32.67 -13.80
C ASP A 199 -13.01 -31.82 -12.57
N ALA A 200 -13.87 -30.84 -12.26
CA ALA A 200 -13.68 -29.89 -11.14
C ALA A 200 -13.50 -30.58 -9.76
N GLU A 201 -13.96 -31.82 -9.62
CA GLU A 201 -13.74 -32.67 -8.44
C GLU A 201 -12.27 -33.13 -8.29
N ALA A 202 -11.52 -33.23 -9.40
CA ALA A 202 -10.07 -33.50 -9.39
C ALA A 202 -9.23 -32.24 -9.09
N VAL A 203 -9.76 -31.05 -9.36
CA VAL A 203 -9.10 -29.75 -9.13
C VAL A 203 -9.25 -29.29 -7.67
N TYR A 204 -10.36 -29.62 -7.00
CA TYR A 204 -10.62 -29.25 -5.61
C TYR A 204 -10.64 -30.43 -4.62
N GLY A 205 -10.59 -31.68 -5.08
CA GLY A 205 -10.77 -32.89 -4.25
C GLY A 205 -9.58 -33.85 -4.18
N GLY A 206 -8.40 -33.49 -4.68
CA GLY A 206 -7.20 -34.34 -4.63
C GLY A 206 -6.10 -33.73 -3.76
N GLU A 207 -5.37 -34.55 -3.00
CA GLU A 207 -4.19 -34.21 -2.21
C GLU A 207 -3.03 -33.64 -3.07
N GLY A 208 -3.19 -32.45 -3.62
CA GLY A 208 -2.13 -31.62 -4.18
C GLY A 208 -1.49 -30.81 -3.06
N LEU A 209 -0.18 -30.95 -2.87
CA LEU A 209 0.57 -30.15 -1.88
C LEU A 209 0.92 -28.75 -2.41
N GLU A 210 0.59 -28.43 -3.67
CA GLU A 210 0.73 -27.06 -4.18
C GLU A 210 -0.23 -26.14 -3.43
N MET A 211 0.33 -25.06 -2.88
CA MET A 211 -0.41 -24.09 -2.07
C MET A 211 -1.15 -24.67 -0.84
N GLU A 212 -0.71 -25.81 -0.31
CA GLU A 212 -1.30 -26.40 0.90
C GLU A 212 -0.77 -25.71 2.17
N LEU A 213 -1.68 -25.27 3.06
CA LEU A 213 -1.34 -24.55 4.31
C LEU A 213 -0.55 -25.41 5.31
N ARG A 214 -0.59 -26.74 5.20
CA ARG A 214 0.24 -27.64 6.02
C ARG A 214 1.70 -27.72 5.56
N THR A 215 2.05 -27.18 4.39
CA THR A 215 3.39 -27.35 3.79
C THR A 215 4.50 -26.91 4.72
N MET A 216 4.39 -25.73 5.35
CA MET A 216 5.44 -25.22 6.24
C MET A 216 5.57 -26.03 7.52
N MET A 217 4.47 -26.55 8.05
CA MET A 217 4.47 -27.46 9.19
C MET A 217 5.19 -28.77 8.83
N ILE A 218 4.87 -29.36 7.67
CA ILE A 218 5.49 -30.61 7.19
C ILE A 218 6.99 -30.41 6.91
N ALA A 219 7.36 -29.27 6.31
CA ALA A 219 8.75 -28.91 6.05
C ALA A 219 9.55 -28.63 7.33
N GLY A 220 8.92 -28.57 8.50
CA GLY A 220 9.59 -28.31 9.78
C GLY A 220 9.99 -26.84 9.98
N ARG A 221 9.25 -25.90 9.37
CA ARG A 221 9.49 -24.46 9.54
C ARG A 221 9.46 -24.07 11.02
N ARG A 222 10.28 -23.07 11.35
CA ARG A 222 10.21 -22.32 12.61
C ARG A 222 10.06 -20.84 12.34
N ARG A 223 9.17 -20.19 13.09
CA ARG A 223 8.98 -18.73 13.12
C ARG A 223 9.82 -18.16 14.28
N ILE A 224 10.67 -17.19 13.97
CA ILE A 224 11.58 -16.55 14.92
C ILE A 224 11.13 -15.10 15.08
N ALA A 225 10.57 -14.77 16.24
CA ALA A 225 10.19 -13.39 16.55
C ALA A 225 11.42 -12.48 16.56
N LEU A 226 11.33 -11.33 15.89
CA LEU A 226 12.41 -10.35 15.84
C LEU A 226 12.17 -9.24 16.87
N PRO A 227 13.23 -8.54 17.35
CA PRO A 227 13.11 -7.54 18.42
C PRO A 227 12.49 -6.20 18.00
N GLY A 228 12.49 -5.87 16.71
CA GLY A 228 11.85 -4.69 16.12
C GLY A 228 10.79 -5.03 15.08
N ASP A 229 10.23 -4.00 14.45
CA ASP A 229 9.08 -4.13 13.54
C ASP A 229 9.47 -3.89 12.06
N GLY A 230 8.72 -4.55 11.18
CA GLY A 230 8.88 -4.45 9.72
C GLY A 230 10.20 -5.00 9.17
N PRO A 231 10.56 -6.27 9.43
CA PRO A 231 11.72 -6.89 8.80
C PRO A 231 11.51 -6.95 7.27
N ARG A 232 12.40 -6.30 6.52
CA ARG A 232 12.28 -6.19 5.06
C ARG A 232 13.51 -6.74 4.35
N ALA A 233 14.62 -6.00 4.37
CA ALA A 233 15.84 -6.44 3.73
C ALA A 233 16.48 -7.59 4.52
N LEU A 234 16.94 -8.62 3.81
CA LEU A 234 17.57 -9.81 4.36
C LEU A 234 18.84 -10.12 3.57
N ALA A 235 19.95 -10.35 4.27
CA ALA A 235 21.19 -10.84 3.70
C ALA A 235 21.70 -12.06 4.48
N MET A 236 22.35 -12.98 3.78
CA MET A 236 22.92 -14.19 4.38
C MET A 236 24.45 -14.07 4.45
N ALA A 237 25.01 -14.41 5.61
CA ALA A 237 26.44 -14.53 5.84
C ALA A 237 26.73 -15.90 6.48
N GLY A 238 27.06 -16.89 5.65
CA GLY A 238 27.19 -18.28 6.09
C GLY A 238 25.84 -18.82 6.59
N SER A 239 25.76 -19.15 7.88
CA SER A 239 24.55 -19.59 8.57
C SER A 239 23.75 -18.45 9.22
N ARG A 240 24.25 -17.20 9.16
CA ARG A 240 23.63 -16.06 9.84
C ARG A 240 22.77 -15.25 8.88
N ALA A 241 21.56 -14.91 9.31
CA ALA A 241 20.69 -13.95 8.67
C ALA A 241 20.91 -12.55 9.28
N LEU A 242 21.11 -11.55 8.42
CA LEU A 242 21.13 -10.14 8.79
C LEU A 242 19.83 -9.50 8.27
N VAL A 243 19.00 -9.01 9.18
CA VAL A 243 17.64 -8.54 8.89
C VAL A 243 17.50 -7.07 9.24
N CYS A 244 17.11 -6.24 8.27
CA CYS A 244 16.81 -4.83 8.52
C CYS A 244 15.35 -4.67 8.95
N GLU A 245 15.13 -4.15 10.16
CA GLU A 245 13.83 -3.90 10.76
C GLU A 245 13.45 -2.44 10.51
N TYR A 246 12.69 -2.22 9.43
CA TYR A 246 12.47 -0.92 8.81
C TYR A 246 11.89 0.11 9.78
N PHE A 247 10.96 -0.27 10.65
CA PHE A 247 10.34 0.66 11.61
C PHE A 247 11.14 0.80 12.90
N GLY A 248 11.90 -0.23 13.29
CA GLY A 248 12.70 -0.24 14.52
C GLY A 248 14.09 0.38 14.41
N GLY A 249 14.59 0.63 13.19
CA GLY A 249 15.95 1.19 12.99
C GLY A 249 17.08 0.20 13.34
N ASN A 250 16.77 -1.09 13.40
CA ASN A 250 17.69 -2.14 13.81
C ASN A 250 18.17 -2.98 12.62
N LEU A 251 19.42 -3.43 12.69
CA LEU A 251 19.94 -4.56 11.94
C LEU A 251 20.08 -5.74 12.89
N THR A 252 19.20 -6.73 12.78
CA THR A 252 19.19 -7.89 13.67
C THR A 252 19.93 -9.07 13.04
N VAL A 253 20.88 -9.65 13.78
CA VAL A 253 21.61 -10.85 13.41
C VAL A 253 20.96 -12.06 14.05
N VAL A 254 20.60 -13.06 13.24
CA VAL A 254 19.99 -14.32 13.67
C VAL A 254 20.87 -15.48 13.23
N ASP A 255 21.31 -16.31 14.17
CA ASP A 255 22.04 -17.54 13.86
C ASP A 255 21.05 -18.68 13.58
N LEU A 256 21.14 -19.29 12.39
CA LEU A 256 20.20 -20.32 11.95
C LEU A 256 20.71 -21.75 12.19
N THR A 257 21.89 -21.93 12.80
CA THR A 257 22.41 -23.28 13.09
C THR A 257 21.72 -23.96 14.28
N GLU A 258 21.11 -23.18 15.17
CA GLU A 258 20.41 -23.72 16.34
C GLU A 258 19.08 -24.34 15.91
N ASP A 259 18.90 -25.62 16.21
CA ASP A 259 17.73 -26.38 15.81
C ASP A 259 16.50 -26.09 16.68
N ASP A 260 16.73 -25.70 17.94
CA ASP A 260 15.68 -25.22 18.82
C ASP A 260 15.44 -23.72 18.63
N ALA A 261 14.36 -23.37 17.92
CA ALA A 261 13.99 -21.98 17.68
C ALA A 261 13.78 -21.17 18.97
N LEU A 262 13.41 -21.81 20.09
CA LEU A 262 13.29 -21.15 21.39
C LEU A 262 14.65 -20.82 22.02
N ARG A 263 15.75 -21.33 21.48
CA ARG A 263 17.12 -21.01 21.87
C ARG A 263 17.79 -20.03 20.91
N ILE A 264 17.22 -19.82 19.73
CA ILE A 264 17.65 -18.74 18.84
C ILE A 264 17.44 -17.42 19.59
N ARG A 265 18.51 -16.63 19.69
CA ARG A 265 18.51 -15.30 20.30
C ARG A 265 18.90 -14.30 19.23
N PRO A 266 17.92 -13.64 18.58
CA PRO A 266 18.19 -12.54 17.68
C PRO A 266 19.01 -11.45 18.39
N ARG A 267 20.06 -10.96 17.73
CA ARG A 267 20.97 -9.94 18.27
C ARG A 267 20.78 -8.63 17.50
N PRO A 268 20.00 -7.66 18.02
CA PRO A 268 19.83 -6.38 17.37
C PRO A 268 21.11 -5.54 17.43
N ILE A 269 21.41 -4.88 16.33
CA ILE A 269 22.40 -3.81 16.21
C ILE A 269 21.62 -2.56 15.82
N THR A 270 21.45 -1.64 16.76
CA THR A 270 20.74 -0.38 16.50
C THR A 270 21.55 0.49 15.55
N LEU A 271 20.99 0.80 14.38
CA LEU A 271 21.62 1.65 13.38
C LEU A 271 21.28 3.13 13.61
N CYS A 272 20.03 3.38 14.00
CA CYS A 272 19.50 4.70 14.36
C CYS A 272 18.62 4.56 15.60
N ALA A 273 18.51 5.62 16.42
CA ALA A 273 17.52 5.63 17.50
C ALA A 273 16.11 5.39 16.93
N PRO A 274 15.28 4.54 17.54
CA PRO A 274 13.93 4.31 17.05
C PRO A 274 13.17 5.66 17.07
N PRO A 275 12.49 6.04 15.98
CA PRO A 275 11.75 7.30 15.92
C PRO A 275 10.49 7.32 16.79
N VAL A 276 10.16 6.19 17.44
CA VAL A 276 8.93 6.00 18.23
C VAL A 276 9.28 5.80 19.69
N ASP A 277 8.64 6.57 20.56
CA ASP A 277 8.76 6.42 22.01
C ASP A 277 8.33 4.99 22.37
N ALA A 278 9.24 4.24 23.00
CA ALA A 278 9.08 2.81 23.25
C ALA A 278 8.12 2.54 24.41
N THR A 279 6.85 2.93 24.28
CA THR A 279 5.75 2.49 25.14
C THR A 279 4.82 1.57 24.37
N SER A 280 5.36 0.54 23.73
CA SER A 280 4.55 -0.65 23.45
C SER A 280 4.34 -1.41 24.76
N PRO A 281 3.10 -1.84 25.09
CA PRO A 281 2.89 -2.73 26.22
C PRO A 281 3.77 -3.97 26.05
N SER A 282 4.41 -4.41 27.13
CA SER A 282 5.30 -5.56 27.16
C SER A 282 4.76 -6.73 26.35
N ARG A 283 5.59 -7.28 25.46
CA ARG A 283 5.37 -8.55 24.75
C ARG A 283 4.97 -9.64 25.75
N GLN A 284 3.68 -9.97 25.82
CA GLN A 284 3.25 -11.25 26.37
C GLN A 284 3.05 -12.23 25.22
N PRO A 285 3.61 -13.46 25.30
CA PRO A 285 3.30 -14.49 24.33
C PRO A 285 1.79 -14.77 24.38
N MET A 286 1.14 -14.86 23.21
CA MET A 286 -0.21 -15.41 23.12
C MET A 286 -0.16 -16.86 23.61
N THR A 287 -0.51 -17.10 24.86
CA THR A 287 -0.83 -18.44 25.34
C THR A 287 -2.18 -18.84 24.75
N SER A 288 -2.24 -20.04 24.20
CA SER A 288 -3.45 -20.70 23.70
C SER A 288 -4.61 -20.54 24.68
N VAL A 289 -5.70 -19.93 24.22
CA VAL A 289 -6.96 -19.97 24.95
C VAL A 289 -7.62 -21.30 24.61
N ASP A 290 -7.63 -22.22 25.57
CA ASP A 290 -8.35 -23.49 25.49
C ASP A 290 -9.85 -23.23 25.28
N ALA A 291 -10.37 -23.81 24.21
CA ALA A 291 -11.79 -23.78 23.87
C ALA A 291 -12.56 -24.72 24.81
N THR A 292 -12.96 -24.24 26.00
CA THR A 292 -14.08 -24.84 26.75
C THR A 292 -14.83 -23.79 27.58
N SER A 293 -16.01 -23.36 27.10
CA SER A 293 -17.24 -23.31 27.93
C SER A 293 -18.42 -22.69 27.17
N SER A 294 -19.34 -23.59 26.82
CA SER A 294 -20.81 -23.45 26.76
C SER A 294 -21.45 -22.07 26.58
N SER A 295 -22.10 -21.95 25.42
CA SER A 295 -23.37 -21.29 25.13
C SER A 295 -24.33 -21.09 26.32
N ARG A 296 -24.84 -19.87 26.47
CA ARG A 296 -26.20 -19.58 26.96
C ARG A 296 -26.80 -18.36 26.25
N GLU A 297 -27.87 -18.62 25.51
CA GLU A 297 -28.90 -17.65 25.09
C GLU A 297 -29.51 -16.96 26.31
N ILE A 298 -29.79 -15.65 26.22
CA ILE A 298 -30.98 -15.02 26.84
C ILE A 298 -31.51 -13.92 25.92
N ALA A 299 -32.84 -13.85 25.85
CA ALA A 299 -33.70 -13.28 24.83
C ALA A 299 -34.15 -11.81 25.05
N ASN A 300 -34.80 -11.33 23.99
CA ASN A 300 -35.66 -10.16 23.73
C ASN A 300 -36.38 -9.37 24.85
N HIS A 301 -36.61 -8.09 24.50
CA HIS A 301 -37.72 -7.12 24.79
C HIS A 301 -37.55 -6.06 25.92
N PRO A 302 -38.27 -4.91 25.89
CA PRO A 302 -38.34 -3.87 24.85
C PRO A 302 -38.36 -2.39 25.38
N VAL A 303 -38.26 -1.45 24.43
CA VAL A 303 -38.70 -0.01 24.37
C VAL A 303 -39.33 0.68 25.61
N ARG A 304 -38.86 1.91 25.91
CA ARG A 304 -39.73 3.04 26.34
C ARG A 304 -39.14 4.41 25.96
N SER A 305 -39.96 5.18 25.25
CA SER A 305 -39.84 6.60 24.91
C SER A 305 -40.37 7.50 26.02
N VAL A 306 -39.84 8.73 26.15
CA VAL A 306 -40.61 9.91 26.61
C VAL A 306 -39.99 11.19 26.01
N ASP A 307 -40.83 11.99 25.36
CA ASP A 307 -40.60 13.37 24.90
C ASP A 307 -40.86 14.40 26.02
N ALA A 308 -40.34 15.63 25.84
CA ALA A 308 -41.06 16.93 25.92
C ALA A 308 -40.40 18.08 26.73
N THR A 309 -39.87 19.07 25.98
CA THR A 309 -40.14 20.54 25.96
C THR A 309 -39.94 21.50 27.16
N SER A 310 -39.14 22.57 26.88
CA SER A 310 -39.30 24.03 27.20
C SER A 310 -39.20 24.49 28.68
N SER A 311 -38.76 25.70 29.11
CA SER A 311 -38.59 27.08 28.57
C SER A 311 -37.74 27.90 29.61
N SER A 312 -36.78 28.74 29.23
CA SER A 312 -36.79 30.24 29.11
C SER A 312 -36.29 31.11 30.29
N ARG A 313 -35.35 32.02 29.95
CA ARG A 313 -34.99 33.38 30.46
C ARG A 313 -34.31 33.57 31.84
N GLU A 314 -33.12 34.17 32.02
CA GLU A 314 -32.48 35.48 31.66
C GLU A 314 -32.50 36.50 32.82
N ILE A 315 -31.32 36.91 33.34
CA ILE A 315 -31.04 38.21 33.98
C ILE A 315 -29.58 38.63 33.67
N ALA A 316 -29.43 39.82 33.06
CA ALA A 316 -28.18 40.56 32.72
C ALA A 316 -27.68 41.43 33.90
N ASN A 317 -26.49 42.06 34.01
CA ASN A 317 -25.68 42.96 33.17
C ASN A 317 -24.27 43.10 33.85
N HIS A 318 -23.14 43.42 33.20
CA HIS A 318 -22.73 44.72 32.63
C HIS A 318 -21.42 44.61 31.79
N PRO A 319 -21.06 45.61 30.96
CA PRO A 319 -20.42 45.43 29.65
C PRO A 319 -18.93 45.82 29.58
N VAL A 320 -18.23 45.27 28.59
CA VAL A 320 -17.06 45.90 27.95
C VAL A 320 -17.31 45.93 26.44
N ARG A 321 -17.13 47.10 25.84
CA ARG A 321 -17.37 47.39 24.42
C ARG A 321 -16.24 46.83 23.55
N SER A 322 -16.57 46.01 22.56
CA SER A 322 -15.87 45.96 21.28
C SER A 322 -16.89 45.69 20.16
N VAL A 323 -16.57 46.13 18.95
CA VAL A 323 -17.48 46.35 17.82
C VAL A 323 -17.61 45.07 16.98
N ASP A 324 -18.85 44.62 16.74
CA ASP A 324 -19.17 43.51 15.82
C ASP A 324 -18.93 43.89 14.36
N ALA A 325 -18.10 43.12 13.66
CA ALA A 325 -18.18 42.97 12.20
C ALA A 325 -18.79 41.60 11.90
N THR A 326 -20.11 41.52 11.85
CA THR A 326 -20.83 40.36 11.35
C THR A 326 -20.95 40.46 9.82
N SER A 327 -20.34 39.53 9.09
CA SER A 327 -20.69 39.22 7.70
C SER A 327 -20.85 37.71 7.55
N PRO A 328 -22.04 37.20 7.20
CA PRO A 328 -22.23 35.78 6.94
C PRO A 328 -21.86 35.49 5.49
N SER A 329 -20.61 35.09 5.24
CA SER A 329 -20.13 34.66 3.92
C SER A 329 -19.33 33.36 4.07
N ARG A 330 -19.74 32.31 3.35
CA ARG A 330 -18.85 31.18 3.02
C ARG A 330 -17.74 31.71 2.12
N GLU A 331 -16.58 32.05 2.68
CA GLU A 331 -15.38 32.36 1.89
C GLU A 331 -14.34 31.25 2.00
N ILE A 332 -13.88 30.82 0.82
CA ILE A 332 -12.87 29.80 0.58
C ILE A 332 -11.56 30.57 0.46
N ALA A 333 -10.71 30.50 1.49
CA ALA A 333 -9.44 31.20 1.66
C ALA A 333 -9.53 32.71 2.01
N ASN A 334 -8.98 33.09 3.18
CA ASN A 334 -8.73 34.49 3.50
C ASN A 334 -7.50 34.98 2.71
N HIS A 335 -7.68 36.00 1.87
CA HIS A 335 -6.59 36.80 1.31
C HIS A 335 -6.28 37.99 2.26
N PRO A 336 -5.07 38.61 2.19
CA PRO A 336 -4.44 39.27 3.33
C PRO A 336 -5.16 40.56 3.75
N VAL A 337 -5.45 40.68 5.05
CA VAL A 337 -5.83 41.93 5.71
C VAL A 337 -4.61 42.86 5.71
N ARG A 338 -4.83 44.16 5.46
CA ARG A 338 -3.78 45.18 5.42
C ARG A 338 -3.85 46.05 6.68
N ARG A 339 -2.72 46.06 7.42
CA ARG A 339 -2.19 46.99 8.44
C ARG A 339 -2.42 46.56 9.90
N ASP A 340 -1.30 46.25 10.55
CA ASP A 340 -0.98 46.35 11.98
C ASP A 340 -2.15 46.07 12.94
N GLU A 341 -2.80 44.93 12.79
CA GLU A 341 -3.90 44.48 13.65
C GLU A 341 -3.76 42.98 13.93
N ASP A 342 -3.87 42.59 15.21
CA ASP A 342 -3.83 41.19 15.66
C ASP A 342 -4.88 40.34 14.92
N VAL A 343 -4.50 39.13 14.50
CA VAL A 343 -5.40 38.24 13.75
C VAL A 343 -6.18 37.34 14.71
N ALA A 344 -7.46 37.64 14.89
CA ALA A 344 -8.39 36.79 15.62
C ALA A 344 -9.39 36.08 14.67
N SER A 345 -9.35 34.74 14.62
CA SER A 345 -10.35 33.95 13.86
C SER A 345 -11.27 33.17 14.78
N THR A 346 -12.58 33.32 14.52
CA THR A 346 -13.68 32.61 15.18
C THR A 346 -14.51 31.78 14.19
N THR A 347 -13.98 31.53 12.97
CA THR A 347 -14.66 30.75 11.92
C THR A 347 -13.71 29.67 11.33
N PRO A 348 -14.18 28.42 11.07
CA PRO A 348 -13.32 27.36 10.53
C PRO A 348 -12.72 27.71 9.16
N ALA A 349 -11.42 27.45 8.95
CA ALA A 349 -10.70 27.80 7.72
C ALA A 349 -9.77 26.66 7.22
N MET A 350 -9.54 26.57 5.90
CA MET A 350 -8.63 25.56 5.31
C MET A 350 -7.14 25.91 5.51
N GLY A 351 -6.80 27.17 5.79
CA GLY A 351 -5.42 27.62 6.04
C GLY A 351 -5.37 29.10 6.46
N ILE A 352 -4.36 29.46 7.27
CA ILE A 352 -4.02 30.83 7.66
C ILE A 352 -2.57 31.10 7.27
N ASP A 353 -2.34 32.03 6.33
CA ASP A 353 -1.01 32.45 5.88
C ASP A 353 -0.76 33.91 6.29
N ILE A 354 0.28 34.15 7.10
CA ILE A 354 0.64 35.50 7.60
C ILE A 354 2.05 35.87 7.11
N TRP A 355 2.20 37.12 6.67
CA TRP A 355 3.32 37.58 5.85
C TRP A 355 3.83 38.97 6.27
N ARG A 356 3.85 39.33 7.56
CA ARG A 356 4.38 40.64 8.04
C ARG A 356 5.03 40.54 9.43
N ARG A 357 5.85 41.53 9.78
CA ARG A 357 6.47 41.68 11.10
C ARG A 357 5.46 42.30 12.07
N ASP A 358 5.45 41.79 13.31
CA ASP A 358 4.83 42.38 14.50
C ASP A 358 3.29 42.21 14.61
N GLU A 359 2.74 40.99 14.41
CA GLU A 359 1.30 40.67 14.61
C GLU A 359 1.12 39.39 15.47
N ASP A 360 0.34 39.46 16.57
CA ASP A 360 0.02 38.28 17.39
C ASP A 360 -1.20 37.51 16.82
N VAL A 361 -1.22 36.18 16.97
CA VAL A 361 -2.25 35.31 16.39
C VAL A 361 -3.03 34.54 17.45
N ALA A 362 -4.35 34.73 17.47
CA ALA A 362 -5.28 33.99 18.32
C ALA A 362 -6.40 33.31 17.50
N SER A 363 -6.43 31.98 17.48
CA SER A 363 -7.52 31.22 16.84
C SER A 363 -8.35 30.43 17.85
N THR A 364 -9.67 30.51 17.72
CA THR A 364 -10.65 29.78 18.55
C THR A 364 -11.51 28.80 17.73
N THR A 365 -11.15 28.56 16.46
CA THR A 365 -11.83 27.59 15.57
C THR A 365 -10.88 26.65 14.82
N PRO A 366 -11.34 25.45 14.38
CA PRO A 366 -10.51 24.47 13.67
C PRO A 366 -9.94 25.02 12.35
N ALA A 367 -8.62 24.85 12.14
CA ALA A 367 -7.94 25.20 10.89
C ALA A 367 -7.07 24.03 10.40
N MET A 368 -7.04 23.74 9.09
CA MET A 368 -6.22 22.60 8.59
C MET A 368 -4.72 22.91 8.55
N GLY A 369 -4.29 24.17 8.61
CA GLY A 369 -2.87 24.54 8.70
C GLY A 369 -2.64 26.02 9.00
N ILE A 370 -1.55 26.33 9.70
CA ILE A 370 -1.05 27.70 9.93
C ILE A 370 0.41 27.77 9.47
N ALA A 371 0.74 28.71 8.59
CA ALA A 371 2.11 28.95 8.11
C ALA A 371 2.55 30.39 8.42
N ILE A 372 3.64 30.52 9.18
CA ILE A 372 4.18 31.79 9.65
C ILE A 372 5.58 32.02 9.06
N TRP A 373 5.79 33.22 8.52
CA TRP A 373 6.99 33.57 7.76
C TRP A 373 7.71 34.81 8.34
N ARG A 374 8.10 34.85 9.64
CA ARG A 374 9.39 35.39 10.21
C ARG A 374 9.28 35.88 11.69
N ARG A 375 10.47 36.21 12.25
CA ARG A 375 10.81 36.55 13.66
C ARG A 375 9.87 37.51 14.40
N ASP A 376 9.68 37.15 15.67
CA ASP A 376 9.19 37.89 16.85
C ASP A 376 7.66 37.87 17.03
N GLU A 377 7.02 36.69 16.93
CA GLU A 377 5.56 36.50 17.05
C GLU A 377 5.17 35.48 18.15
N ASP A 378 4.18 35.80 19.01
CA ASP A 378 3.59 34.85 19.97
C ASP A 378 2.28 34.24 19.41
N VAL A 379 2.16 32.91 19.45
CA VAL A 379 1.00 32.18 18.89
C VAL A 379 0.22 31.42 19.96
N ALA A 380 -1.07 31.71 20.09
CA ALA A 380 -1.99 31.00 20.99
C ALA A 380 -3.19 30.42 20.22
N SER A 381 -3.29 29.08 20.14
CA SER A 381 -4.45 28.39 19.54
C SER A 381 -5.16 27.51 20.57
N THR A 382 -6.49 27.56 20.58
CA THR A 382 -7.35 26.83 21.55
C THR A 382 -8.23 25.75 20.91
N THR A 383 -8.03 25.45 19.61
CA THR A 383 -8.77 24.39 18.87
C THR A 383 -7.84 23.63 17.91
N PRO A 384 -8.22 22.41 17.47
CA PRO A 384 -7.29 21.54 16.75
C PRO A 384 -6.87 22.13 15.41
N ALA A 385 -5.60 22.54 15.34
CA ALA A 385 -4.91 22.83 14.10
C ALA A 385 -4.17 21.57 13.65
N MET A 386 -4.42 21.09 12.42
CA MET A 386 -3.84 19.83 11.92
C MET A 386 -2.35 19.93 11.55
N GLY A 387 -1.77 21.14 11.56
CA GLY A 387 -0.33 21.37 11.42
C GLY A 387 0.03 22.85 11.65
N ILE A 388 1.15 23.10 12.33
CA ILE A 388 1.76 24.43 12.46
C ILE A 388 3.18 24.33 11.89
N ALA A 389 3.46 25.08 10.83
CA ALA A 389 4.79 25.13 10.23
C ALA A 389 5.48 26.44 10.64
N ILE A 390 6.52 26.33 11.50
CA ILE A 390 7.31 27.47 12.00
C ILE A 390 8.72 27.39 11.44
N TRP A 391 9.21 28.50 10.88
CA TRP A 391 10.53 28.57 10.25
C TRP A 391 11.49 29.49 11.01
N ARG A 392 11.96 29.07 12.22
CA ARG A 392 13.25 29.34 12.92
C ARG A 392 13.12 29.39 14.47
N ARG A 393 14.24 29.71 15.15
CA ARG A 393 14.83 28.99 16.32
C ARG A 393 14.60 29.61 17.71
N ASP A 394 13.85 30.72 17.83
CA ASP A 394 13.86 31.55 19.04
C ASP A 394 12.45 32.06 19.47
N GLU A 395 11.40 31.22 19.46
CA GLU A 395 10.02 31.60 19.85
C GLU A 395 9.34 30.56 20.77
N ASP A 396 8.53 31.03 21.73
CA ASP A 396 7.77 30.21 22.68
C ASP A 396 6.35 29.96 22.17
N VAL A 397 6.03 28.70 21.81
CA VAL A 397 4.70 28.31 21.30
C VAL A 397 3.92 27.60 22.39
N ALA A 398 2.79 28.18 22.81
CA ALA A 398 1.83 27.54 23.71
C ALA A 398 0.62 27.01 22.93
N SER A 399 0.75 25.81 22.35
CA SER A 399 -0.40 25.08 21.77
C SER A 399 -0.95 24.08 22.78
N THR A 400 -2.28 24.09 22.99
CA THR A 400 -2.98 23.05 23.78
C THR A 400 -3.36 21.81 22.95
N THR A 401 -2.99 21.77 21.65
CA THR A 401 -3.19 20.61 20.76
C THR A 401 -1.86 20.13 20.17
N GLN A 402 -1.60 18.82 20.22
CA GLN A 402 -0.42 18.20 19.59
C GLN A 402 -0.43 18.45 18.08
N ALA A 403 0.58 19.17 17.57
CA ALA A 403 0.92 19.11 16.14
C ALA A 403 1.14 17.64 15.74
N LEU A 404 0.80 17.24 14.50
CA LEU A 404 1.16 15.92 13.98
C LEU A 404 2.68 15.78 14.02
N THR A 405 3.19 15.07 15.01
CA THR A 405 4.62 14.81 15.16
C THR A 405 5.06 13.79 14.11
N LEU A 406 6.34 13.80 13.71
CA LEU A 406 6.91 12.73 12.88
C LEU A 406 6.65 11.33 13.49
N ASP A 407 6.45 11.25 14.82
CA ASP A 407 6.07 10.04 15.53
C ASP A 407 4.70 9.48 15.11
N ILE A 408 3.63 10.30 15.04
CA ILE A 408 2.28 9.80 14.70
C ILE A 408 2.20 9.34 13.22
N ILE A 409 2.85 10.06 12.30
CA ILE A 409 2.93 9.66 10.88
C ILE A 409 3.66 8.33 10.75
N ARG A 410 4.80 8.18 11.43
CA ARG A 410 5.59 6.94 11.39
C ARG A 410 4.85 5.77 12.03
N ARG A 411 4.15 6.01 13.14
CA ARG A 411 3.25 5.03 13.78
C ARG A 411 2.14 4.61 12.82
N GLY A 412 1.55 5.56 12.10
CA GLY A 412 0.55 5.30 11.07
C GLY A 412 1.06 4.41 9.94
N GLU A 413 2.25 4.69 9.41
CA GLU A 413 2.90 3.85 8.39
C GLU A 413 3.16 2.43 8.92
N LEU A 414 3.60 2.30 10.17
CA LEU A 414 3.76 1.00 10.83
C LEU A 414 2.41 0.27 10.91
N ARG A 415 1.36 0.90 11.43
CA ARG A 415 0.02 0.29 11.53
C ARG A 415 -0.56 -0.09 10.18
N PHE A 416 -0.30 0.70 9.14
CA PHE A 416 -0.70 0.38 7.77
C PHE A 416 -0.03 -0.92 7.25
N ALA A 417 1.19 -1.20 7.71
CA ALA A 417 1.97 -2.39 7.34
C ALA A 417 1.87 -3.55 8.36
N ASP A 418 1.31 -3.33 9.54
CA ASP A 418 1.27 -4.29 10.65
C ASP A 418 0.10 -5.26 10.50
N ALA A 419 0.40 -6.51 10.17
CA ALA A 419 -0.60 -7.54 10.02
C ALA A 419 -1.07 -8.11 11.36
N ARG A 420 -0.44 -7.80 12.49
CA ARG A 420 -0.97 -8.18 13.82
C ARG A 420 -2.28 -7.48 14.13
N LEU A 421 -2.61 -6.39 13.41
CA LEU A 421 -3.94 -5.78 13.43
C LEU A 421 -4.99 -6.64 12.72
N CYS A 422 -4.58 -7.52 11.80
CA CYS A 422 -5.48 -8.46 11.13
C CYS A 422 -5.71 -9.68 12.02
N PHE A 423 -6.95 -10.17 12.04
CA PHE A 423 -7.24 -11.47 12.65
C PHE A 423 -6.27 -12.52 12.10
N GLN A 424 -5.56 -13.21 13.01
CA GLN A 424 -4.57 -14.24 12.69
C GLN A 424 -3.41 -13.82 11.76
N GLY A 425 -3.17 -12.53 11.51
CA GLY A 425 -1.96 -12.10 10.80
C GLY A 425 -1.90 -12.47 9.32
N TRP A 426 -3.04 -12.63 8.64
CA TRP A 426 -3.12 -13.01 7.22
C TRP A 426 -2.63 -11.91 6.26
N GLN A 427 -2.93 -10.64 6.57
CA GLN A 427 -2.63 -9.52 5.67
C GLN A 427 -2.50 -8.19 6.43
N SER A 428 -1.97 -7.16 5.75
CA SER A 428 -1.98 -5.76 6.20
C SER A 428 -2.63 -4.88 5.12
N CYS A 429 -2.83 -3.58 5.38
CA CYS A 429 -3.30 -2.67 4.32
C CYS A 429 -2.31 -2.64 3.15
N LEU A 430 -1.01 -2.80 3.43
CA LEU A 430 0.06 -2.89 2.44
C LEU A 430 -0.05 -4.10 1.50
N SER A 431 -0.83 -5.13 1.86
CA SER A 431 -1.05 -6.30 0.99
C SER A 431 -1.76 -5.92 -0.31
N CYS A 432 -2.84 -5.14 -0.21
CA CYS A 432 -3.59 -4.65 -1.37
C CYS A 432 -3.11 -3.26 -1.83
N HIS A 433 -2.53 -2.47 -0.93
CA HIS A 433 -2.07 -1.11 -1.22
C HIS A 433 -0.54 -0.98 -1.12
N PRO A 434 0.25 -1.61 -2.02
CA PRO A 434 1.69 -1.44 -2.02
C PRO A 434 2.04 0.05 -2.18
N ASP A 435 2.86 0.56 -1.26
CA ASP A 435 3.20 1.99 -1.13
C ASP A 435 1.96 2.92 -1.01
N ALA A 436 0.90 2.42 -0.38
CA ALA A 436 -0.40 3.07 -0.28
C ALA A 436 -1.06 3.39 -1.65
N ARG A 437 -0.69 2.65 -2.71
CA ARG A 437 -1.31 2.74 -4.04
C ARG A 437 -2.15 1.50 -4.34
N VAL A 438 -1.94 0.86 -5.48
CA VAL A 438 -2.78 -0.24 -6.01
C VAL A 438 -1.94 -1.48 -6.28
N ASP A 439 -2.51 -2.65 -6.00
CA ASP A 439 -1.90 -3.96 -6.29
C ASP A 439 -2.15 -4.44 -7.72
N GLY A 440 -3.10 -3.81 -8.43
CA GLY A 440 -3.49 -4.18 -9.78
C GLY A 440 -4.43 -5.38 -9.83
N LEU A 441 -5.06 -5.76 -8.72
CA LEU A 441 -6.04 -6.85 -8.63
C LEU A 441 -7.45 -6.32 -8.38
N ASN A 442 -8.47 -7.09 -8.75
CA ASN A 442 -9.83 -6.77 -8.37
C ASN A 442 -10.25 -7.51 -7.10
N TRP A 443 -10.95 -6.85 -6.20
CA TRP A 443 -11.45 -7.46 -4.97
C TRP A 443 -12.97 -7.41 -4.93
N ASP A 444 -13.60 -8.55 -4.66
CA ASP A 444 -15.04 -8.68 -4.48
C ASP A 444 -15.41 -8.44 -3.01
N LEU A 445 -15.47 -7.15 -2.66
CA LEU A 445 -15.81 -6.69 -1.32
C LEU A 445 -17.31 -6.76 -1.06
N LEU A 446 -17.69 -7.04 0.18
CA LEU A 446 -19.10 -7.26 0.53
C LEU A 446 -19.97 -5.98 0.54
N ASN A 447 -19.36 -4.81 0.41
CA ASN A 447 -20.05 -3.52 0.58
C ASN A 447 -20.85 -3.05 -0.65
N ASP A 448 -20.71 -3.71 -1.80
CA ASP A 448 -21.47 -3.38 -3.02
C ASP A 448 -22.10 -4.60 -3.72
N GLY A 449 -22.23 -5.69 -2.97
CA GLY A 449 -22.84 -6.96 -3.38
C GLY A 449 -21.81 -8.02 -3.79
N VAL A 450 -22.10 -9.29 -3.49
CA VAL A 450 -21.23 -10.43 -3.85
C VAL A 450 -21.23 -10.66 -5.36
N GLY A 451 -20.05 -10.92 -5.93
CA GLY A 451 -19.84 -11.10 -7.36
C GLY A 451 -19.63 -9.79 -8.12
N ASN A 452 -19.25 -8.71 -7.42
CA ASN A 452 -19.05 -7.38 -8.00
C ASN A 452 -17.61 -6.85 -7.86
N PRO A 453 -16.58 -7.60 -8.28
CA PRO A 453 -15.19 -7.23 -8.04
C PRO A 453 -14.83 -5.83 -8.55
N LYS A 454 -14.04 -5.10 -7.76
CA LYS A 454 -13.59 -3.73 -8.05
C LYS A 454 -12.07 -3.63 -7.98
N GLN A 455 -11.50 -2.81 -8.85
CA GLN A 455 -10.07 -2.51 -8.78
C GLN A 455 -9.77 -1.76 -7.48
N THR A 456 -8.66 -2.12 -6.85
CA THR A 456 -8.09 -1.39 -5.71
C THR A 456 -7.87 0.09 -6.07
N LYS A 457 -8.38 1.01 -5.24
CA LYS A 457 -8.17 2.47 -5.41
C LYS A 457 -6.87 2.89 -4.70
N SER A 458 -6.14 3.84 -5.28
CA SER A 458 -5.02 4.49 -4.59
C SER A 458 -5.51 5.22 -3.33
N MET A 459 -4.73 5.16 -2.26
CA MET A 459 -5.03 5.91 -1.02
C MET A 459 -4.50 7.34 -1.05
N LEU A 460 -3.62 7.67 -2.01
CA LEU A 460 -3.09 9.02 -2.22
C LEU A 460 -4.24 10.03 -2.37
N LEU A 461 -4.14 11.16 -1.66
CA LEU A 461 -5.12 12.26 -1.67
C LEU A 461 -6.54 11.89 -1.21
N SER A 462 -6.81 10.66 -0.77
CA SER A 462 -8.17 10.22 -0.41
C SER A 462 -8.78 11.03 0.74
N HIS A 463 -7.95 11.57 1.64
CA HIS A 463 -8.41 12.44 2.74
C HIS A 463 -8.82 13.84 2.29
N VAL A 464 -8.35 14.30 1.12
CA VAL A 464 -8.66 15.62 0.56
C VAL A 464 -9.55 15.57 -0.68
N THR A 465 -9.93 14.38 -1.14
CA THR A 465 -10.89 14.17 -2.24
C THR A 465 -12.11 13.33 -1.80
N PRO A 466 -12.96 13.82 -0.87
CA PRO A 466 -14.21 13.16 -0.52
C PRO A 466 -15.29 13.36 -1.62
N PRO A 467 -16.26 12.44 -1.77
CA PRO A 467 -16.40 11.17 -1.07
C PRO A 467 -15.39 10.11 -1.58
N VAL A 468 -15.22 9.02 -0.82
CA VAL A 468 -14.23 7.98 -1.14
C VAL A 468 -14.88 6.64 -1.53
N MET A 469 -14.05 5.70 -1.98
CA MET A 469 -14.42 4.47 -2.71
C MET A 469 -14.80 4.73 -4.18
N GLY A 470 -14.80 3.70 -5.03
CA GLY A 470 -15.15 3.86 -6.46
C GLY A 470 -16.59 4.34 -6.68
N LEU A 471 -17.50 3.97 -5.77
CA LEU A 471 -18.92 4.38 -5.80
C LEU A 471 -19.22 5.60 -4.92
N GLY A 472 -18.21 6.24 -4.31
CA GLY A 472 -18.42 7.40 -3.43
C GLY A 472 -19.27 7.10 -2.17
N VAL A 473 -19.34 5.84 -1.73
CA VAL A 473 -20.27 5.41 -0.66
C VAL A 473 -19.83 5.81 0.76
N ARG A 474 -18.63 6.39 0.92
CA ARG A 474 -18.11 6.83 2.22
C ARG A 474 -17.81 8.31 2.19
N ALA A 475 -18.26 9.02 3.23
CA ALA A 475 -18.15 10.48 3.31
C ALA A 475 -16.71 10.99 3.24
N HIS A 476 -15.75 10.30 3.86
CA HIS A 476 -14.32 10.65 3.82
C HIS A 476 -13.43 9.42 4.11
N ALA A 477 -12.12 9.55 3.86
CA ALA A 477 -11.15 8.47 4.01
C ALA A 477 -11.06 7.89 5.43
N GLY A 478 -11.19 8.70 6.47
CA GLY A 478 -11.22 8.19 7.85
C GLY A 478 -12.31 7.15 8.11
N VAL A 479 -13.52 7.32 7.54
CA VAL A 479 -14.56 6.29 7.60
C VAL A 479 -14.12 5.03 6.86
N ALA A 480 -13.42 5.16 5.73
CA ALA A 480 -12.90 4.03 4.97
C ALA A 480 -11.80 3.27 5.72
N VAL A 481 -10.90 3.95 6.43
CA VAL A 481 -9.85 3.33 7.26
C VAL A 481 -10.49 2.45 8.34
N ARG A 482 -11.42 3.02 9.11
CA ARG A 482 -12.13 2.29 10.19
C ARG A 482 -12.92 1.11 9.63
N ALA A 483 -13.58 1.29 8.49
CA ALA A 483 -14.29 0.21 7.82
C ALA A 483 -13.34 -0.89 7.30
N GLY A 484 -12.16 -0.55 6.76
CA GLY A 484 -11.15 -1.51 6.34
C GLY A 484 -10.65 -2.35 7.52
N ILE A 485 -10.35 -1.71 8.65
CA ILE A 485 -9.94 -2.42 9.86
C ILE A 485 -11.04 -3.39 10.34
N ARG A 486 -12.29 -2.92 10.35
CA ARG A 486 -13.42 -3.75 10.82
C ARG A 486 -13.78 -4.89 9.88
N PHE A 487 -13.87 -4.63 8.58
CA PHE A 487 -14.49 -5.55 7.62
C PHE A 487 -13.49 -6.24 6.68
N ILE A 488 -12.24 -5.79 6.62
CA ILE A 488 -11.17 -6.38 5.80
C ILE A 488 -10.07 -6.98 6.68
N GLN A 489 -9.78 -6.39 7.84
CA GLN A 489 -8.84 -6.95 8.82
C GLN A 489 -9.53 -7.75 9.93
N PHE A 490 -10.86 -7.70 10.01
CA PHE A 490 -11.69 -8.40 11.00
C PHE A 490 -11.23 -8.11 12.44
N ALA A 491 -10.88 -6.85 12.68
CA ALA A 491 -10.36 -6.40 13.96
C ALA A 491 -11.07 -5.15 14.47
N GLN A 492 -10.97 -4.95 15.78
CA GLN A 492 -11.28 -3.68 16.42
C GLN A 492 -9.96 -3.15 16.98
N VAL A 493 -9.61 -1.95 16.56
CA VAL A 493 -8.44 -1.23 17.08
C VAL A 493 -8.93 -0.03 17.88
N ASN A 494 -8.08 0.48 18.76
CA ASN A 494 -8.36 1.76 19.41
C ASN A 494 -8.38 2.89 18.36
N GLU A 495 -9.09 3.95 18.67
CA GLU A 495 -9.25 5.07 17.75
C GLU A 495 -7.92 5.80 17.47
N GLU A 496 -6.97 5.79 18.42
CA GLU A 496 -5.64 6.41 18.26
C GLU A 496 -4.82 5.74 17.14
N ASP A 497 -4.82 4.41 17.07
CA ASP A 497 -4.15 3.65 16.00
C ASP A 497 -4.81 3.93 14.64
N ALA A 498 -6.14 4.05 14.58
CA ALA A 498 -6.85 4.42 13.36
C ALA A 498 -6.53 5.86 12.93
N GLN A 499 -6.43 6.80 13.88
CA GLN A 499 -6.03 8.19 13.64
C GLN A 499 -4.56 8.29 13.20
N ALA A 500 -3.68 7.42 13.70
CA ALA A 500 -2.30 7.36 13.23
C ALA A 500 -2.25 6.94 11.75
N VAL A 501 -3.04 5.94 11.35
CA VAL A 501 -3.18 5.56 9.92
C VAL A 501 -3.73 6.73 9.10
N ASP A 502 -4.72 7.46 9.60
CA ASP A 502 -5.23 8.67 8.95
C ASP A 502 -4.12 9.72 8.75
N ALA A 503 -3.31 9.98 9.79
CA ALA A 503 -2.18 10.91 9.72
C ALA A 503 -1.15 10.50 8.67
N TYR A 504 -0.82 9.20 8.59
CA TYR A 504 0.07 8.68 7.56
C TYR A 504 -0.49 8.90 6.15
N LEU A 505 -1.77 8.58 5.93
CA LEU A 505 -2.41 8.73 4.63
C LEU A 505 -2.55 10.20 4.20
N MET A 506 -2.78 11.11 5.15
CA MET A 506 -2.77 12.56 4.91
C MET A 506 -1.39 13.11 4.57
N ALA A 507 -0.33 12.51 5.11
CA ALA A 507 1.05 12.91 4.85
C ALA A 507 1.63 12.35 3.52
N LEU A 508 0.86 11.56 2.77
CA LEU A 508 1.31 11.02 1.48
C LEU A 508 1.48 12.14 0.44
N GLU A 509 2.69 12.27 -0.09
CA GLU A 509 2.97 13.17 -1.20
C GLU A 509 2.93 12.44 -2.56
N PRO A 510 2.48 13.12 -3.63
CA PRO A 510 2.65 12.64 -4.99
C PRO A 510 4.12 12.57 -5.40
N LEU A 511 4.50 11.51 -6.10
CA LEU A 511 5.78 11.36 -6.77
C LEU A 511 5.73 12.00 -8.16
N PRO A 512 6.80 12.70 -8.59
CA PRO A 512 6.89 13.22 -9.94
C PRO A 512 6.73 12.11 -10.98
N SER A 513 5.93 12.38 -12.02
CA SER A 513 5.76 11.45 -13.12
C SER A 513 7.08 11.24 -13.89
N PRO A 514 7.42 9.98 -14.26
CA PRO A 514 8.55 9.69 -15.15
C PRO A 514 8.34 10.20 -16.58
N HIS A 515 7.15 10.71 -16.93
CA HIS A 515 6.85 11.34 -18.21
C HIS A 515 7.21 12.84 -18.26
N LEU A 516 7.60 13.43 -17.11
CA LEU A 516 8.07 14.80 -17.06
C LEU A 516 9.50 14.91 -17.61
N GLU A 517 9.75 15.97 -18.37
CA GLU A 517 11.08 16.34 -18.85
C GLU A 517 11.65 17.40 -17.91
N ASN A 518 12.66 17.04 -17.11
CA ASN A 518 13.28 17.92 -16.11
C ASN A 518 12.27 18.54 -15.13
N GLY A 519 11.24 17.78 -14.75
CA GLY A 519 10.18 18.24 -13.84
C GLY A 519 9.10 19.10 -14.50
N ALA A 520 9.12 19.27 -15.83
CA ALA A 520 8.12 20.02 -16.58
C ALA A 520 7.42 19.16 -17.63
N LEU A 521 6.26 19.63 -18.11
CA LEU A 521 5.56 19.00 -19.23
C LEU A 521 6.39 19.09 -20.50
N SER A 522 6.52 17.97 -21.21
CA SER A 522 7.13 17.94 -22.55
C SER A 522 6.30 18.74 -23.56
N ALA A 523 6.89 19.09 -24.71
CA ALA A 523 6.16 19.76 -25.79
C ALA A 523 4.94 18.95 -26.29
N ARG A 524 5.00 17.62 -26.15
CA ARG A 524 3.90 16.71 -26.47
C ARG A 524 2.80 16.77 -25.42
N ALA A 525 3.17 16.72 -24.14
CA ALA A 525 2.23 16.85 -23.03
C ALA A 525 1.53 18.22 -23.02
N LEU A 526 2.21 19.30 -23.44
CA LEU A 526 1.58 20.61 -23.59
C LEU A 526 0.46 20.60 -24.65
N ARG A 527 0.69 19.98 -25.82
CA ARG A 527 -0.38 19.80 -26.82
C ARG A 527 -1.49 18.87 -26.30
N GLY A 528 -1.11 17.82 -25.59
CA GLY A 528 -2.04 16.90 -24.93
C GLY A 528 -2.97 17.60 -23.93
N ARG A 529 -2.44 18.55 -23.17
CA ARG A 529 -3.23 19.39 -22.24
C ARG A 529 -4.28 20.21 -22.98
N ASP A 530 -3.93 20.78 -24.13
CA ASP A 530 -4.88 21.58 -24.92
C ASP A 530 -5.98 20.67 -25.50
N ILE A 531 -5.62 19.46 -25.93
CA ILE A 531 -6.60 18.43 -26.36
C ILE A 531 -7.51 18.03 -25.21
N PHE A 532 -6.95 17.76 -24.02
CA PHE A 532 -7.68 17.38 -22.82
C PHE A 532 -8.78 18.40 -22.46
N GLN A 533 -8.48 19.70 -22.60
CA GLN A 533 -9.47 20.75 -22.41
C GLN A 533 -10.48 20.81 -23.57
N ARG A 534 -10.01 20.75 -24.82
CA ARG A 534 -10.86 20.85 -26.02
C ARG A 534 -11.94 19.78 -26.09
N ILE A 535 -11.63 18.54 -25.71
CA ILE A 535 -12.58 17.42 -25.74
C ILE A 535 -13.38 17.27 -24.44
N GLY A 536 -13.22 18.21 -23.49
CA GLY A 536 -14.05 18.28 -22.29
C GLY A 536 -13.64 17.37 -21.14
N CYS A 537 -12.46 16.73 -21.14
CA CYS A 537 -11.99 15.93 -20.00
C CYS A 537 -11.96 16.76 -18.70
N GLY A 538 -11.62 18.04 -18.82
CA GLY A 538 -11.60 19.01 -17.72
C GLY A 538 -12.97 19.32 -17.10
N GLN A 539 -14.09 18.80 -17.62
CA GLN A 539 -15.41 18.97 -16.98
C GLN A 539 -15.54 18.11 -15.72
N CYS A 540 -14.98 16.90 -15.74
CA CYS A 540 -14.96 15.98 -14.61
C CYS A 540 -13.59 15.99 -13.93
N HIS A 541 -12.51 16.02 -14.71
CA HIS A 541 -11.14 15.97 -14.22
C HIS A 541 -10.53 17.38 -14.14
N SER A 542 -11.00 18.17 -13.18
CA SER A 542 -10.65 19.58 -12.99
C SER A 542 -9.93 19.87 -11.68
N GLY A 543 -9.45 21.11 -11.53
CA GLY A 543 -8.89 21.60 -10.27
C GLY A 543 -7.52 21.02 -9.93
N PRO A 544 -7.00 21.29 -8.73
CA PRO A 544 -5.63 20.95 -8.34
C PRO A 544 -5.39 19.43 -8.23
N HIS A 545 -6.45 18.63 -8.06
CA HIS A 545 -6.37 17.17 -7.96
C HIS A 545 -6.95 16.45 -9.19
N TYR A 546 -7.25 17.17 -10.28
CA TYR A 546 -7.86 16.58 -11.48
C TYR A 546 -9.10 15.71 -11.19
N THR A 547 -9.92 16.17 -10.26
CA THR A 547 -11.24 15.64 -9.94
C THR A 547 -12.12 16.79 -9.43
N ASN A 548 -13.38 16.80 -9.86
CA ASN A 548 -14.39 17.74 -9.40
C ASN A 548 -15.18 17.24 -8.18
N LEU A 549 -14.81 16.07 -7.62
CA LEU A 549 -15.44 15.43 -6.46
C LEU A 549 -16.93 15.08 -6.67
N GLN A 550 -17.36 14.95 -7.93
CA GLN A 550 -18.71 14.54 -8.29
C GLN A 550 -18.74 13.10 -8.78
N SER A 551 -19.91 12.48 -8.63
CA SER A 551 -20.17 11.14 -9.14
C SER A 551 -21.08 11.16 -10.37
N TYR A 552 -20.77 10.34 -11.38
CA TYR A 552 -21.46 10.29 -12.67
C TYR A 552 -21.86 8.86 -13.06
N PRO A 553 -22.96 8.67 -13.80
CA PRO A 553 -23.15 7.42 -14.52
C PRO A 553 -22.06 7.31 -15.59
N ILE A 554 -21.44 6.15 -15.73
CA ILE A 554 -20.44 5.90 -16.76
C ILE A 554 -21.01 4.92 -17.79
N ALA A 555 -20.95 5.29 -19.07
CA ALA A 555 -21.64 4.56 -20.15
C ALA A 555 -21.18 3.10 -20.31
N HIS A 556 -19.94 2.80 -19.92
CA HIS A 556 -19.34 1.46 -20.02
C HIS A 556 -19.49 0.62 -18.74
N ALA A 557 -20.25 1.10 -17.74
CA ALA A 557 -20.63 0.29 -16.59
C ALA A 557 -21.53 -0.87 -17.03
N ALA A 558 -21.29 -2.04 -16.45
CA ALA A 558 -21.98 -3.28 -16.81
C ALA A 558 -22.37 -4.09 -15.58
N GLY A 559 -23.19 -5.13 -15.79
CA GLY A 559 -23.63 -6.02 -14.72
C GLY A 559 -24.35 -5.27 -13.61
N MET A 560 -23.96 -5.55 -12.36
CA MET A 560 -24.52 -4.91 -11.16
C MET A 560 -24.20 -3.42 -11.05
N ASP A 561 -23.28 -2.89 -11.86
CA ASP A 561 -22.90 -1.49 -11.82
C ASP A 561 -23.57 -0.62 -12.89
N ARG A 562 -24.37 -1.21 -13.80
CA ARG A 562 -24.97 -0.51 -14.95
C ARG A 562 -25.71 0.78 -14.58
N GLU A 563 -26.42 0.78 -13.45
CA GLU A 563 -27.23 1.90 -12.99
C GLU A 563 -26.54 2.73 -11.89
N LYS A 564 -25.31 2.35 -11.51
CA LYS A 564 -24.57 3.02 -10.45
C LYS A 564 -23.86 4.26 -10.97
N ARG A 565 -23.56 5.15 -10.03
CA ARG A 565 -22.72 6.33 -10.25
C ARG A 565 -21.36 6.07 -9.65
N PHE A 566 -20.33 6.54 -10.34
CA PHE A 566 -18.95 6.39 -9.91
C PHE A 566 -18.37 7.75 -9.55
N ASP A 567 -17.66 7.79 -8.43
CA ASP A 567 -16.86 8.94 -8.03
C ASP A 567 -15.76 9.19 -9.07
N THR A 568 -15.55 10.46 -9.43
CA THR A 568 -14.51 10.84 -10.39
C THR A 568 -13.14 10.74 -9.70
N PRO A 569 -12.28 9.79 -10.08
CA PRO A 569 -10.99 9.64 -9.41
C PRO A 569 -10.06 10.82 -9.74
N THR A 570 -9.16 11.13 -8.81
CA THR A 570 -7.99 11.98 -9.09
C THR A 570 -7.16 11.37 -10.21
N LEU A 571 -6.59 12.22 -11.07
CA LEU A 571 -5.61 11.81 -12.08
C LEU A 571 -4.16 11.99 -11.62
N ILE A 572 -3.93 12.52 -10.42
CA ILE A 572 -2.59 12.64 -9.86
C ILE A 572 -1.99 11.25 -9.65
N GLU A 573 -0.77 11.03 -10.17
CA GLU A 573 -0.10 9.73 -10.23
C GLU A 573 -0.81 8.64 -11.06
N VAL A 574 -1.70 9.01 -11.98
CA VAL A 574 -2.38 8.00 -12.84
C VAL A 574 -1.40 7.18 -13.68
N TRP A 575 -0.17 7.64 -13.86
CA TRP A 575 0.90 6.93 -14.57
C TRP A 575 1.33 5.59 -13.93
N ARG A 576 1.03 5.34 -12.66
CA ARG A 576 1.39 4.07 -11.96
C ARG A 576 0.21 3.26 -11.44
N THR A 577 -1.02 3.70 -11.66
CA THR A 577 -2.22 3.07 -11.09
C THR A 577 -2.93 2.12 -12.05
N ALA A 578 -2.27 1.71 -13.14
CA ALA A 578 -2.78 0.68 -14.02
C ALA A 578 -3.08 -0.64 -13.24
N PRO A 579 -4.01 -1.48 -13.71
CA PRO A 579 -4.92 -1.21 -14.81
C PRO A 579 -6.03 -0.22 -14.41
N TYR A 580 -6.61 0.44 -15.40
CA TYR A 580 -7.54 1.55 -15.25
C TYR A 580 -9.00 1.12 -15.34
N LEU A 581 -9.87 2.08 -15.02
CA LEU A 581 -11.33 1.94 -14.86
C LEU A 581 -11.71 1.20 -13.57
N TYR A 582 -12.99 1.25 -13.23
CA TYR A 582 -13.49 0.78 -11.93
C TYR A 582 -13.30 -0.73 -11.69
N ASP A 583 -13.15 -1.51 -12.77
CA ASP A 583 -12.96 -2.96 -12.77
C ASP A 583 -11.60 -3.36 -13.38
N GLY A 584 -10.70 -2.40 -13.59
CA GLY A 584 -9.35 -2.68 -14.07
C GLY A 584 -9.27 -3.34 -15.45
N ARG A 585 -10.28 -3.20 -16.31
CA ARG A 585 -10.28 -3.84 -17.64
C ARG A 585 -9.31 -3.22 -18.65
N ALA A 586 -8.78 -2.02 -18.37
CA ALA A 586 -7.91 -1.28 -19.28
C ALA A 586 -6.45 -1.32 -18.79
N PRO A 587 -5.57 -2.18 -19.37
CA PRO A 587 -4.20 -2.34 -18.88
C PRO A 587 -3.30 -1.13 -19.22
N THR A 588 -3.67 -0.33 -20.23
CA THR A 588 -2.92 0.87 -20.62
C THR A 588 -3.81 2.11 -20.65
N MET A 589 -3.18 3.29 -20.56
CA MET A 589 -3.90 4.56 -20.65
C MET A 589 -4.58 4.73 -22.02
N ARG A 590 -3.97 4.18 -23.07
CA ARG A 590 -4.59 4.14 -24.41
C ARG A 590 -5.90 3.35 -24.40
N ASP A 591 -5.93 2.20 -23.73
CA ASP A 591 -7.15 1.37 -23.63
C ASP A 591 -8.22 2.07 -22.79
N ALA A 592 -7.81 2.74 -21.71
CA ALA A 592 -8.72 3.52 -20.86
C ALA A 592 -9.39 4.64 -21.66
N LEU A 593 -8.61 5.42 -22.41
CA LEU A 593 -9.11 6.54 -23.21
C LEU A 593 -10.00 6.11 -24.39
N LYS A 594 -9.81 4.90 -24.93
CA LYS A 594 -10.72 4.32 -25.93
C LYS A 594 -12.09 3.95 -25.35
N ILE A 595 -12.17 3.63 -24.06
CA ILE A 595 -13.41 3.20 -23.39
C ILE A 595 -14.12 4.38 -22.71
N HIS A 596 -13.38 5.28 -22.09
CA HIS A 596 -13.91 6.39 -21.29
C HIS A 596 -13.88 7.74 -22.02
N GLY A 597 -12.89 7.99 -22.87
CA GLY A 597 -12.73 9.26 -23.56
C GLY A 597 -13.52 9.32 -24.87
N ASP A 598 -14.10 10.49 -25.16
CA ASP A 598 -14.60 10.81 -26.51
C ASP A 598 -13.41 11.09 -27.45
N THR A 599 -12.69 10.02 -27.78
CA THR A 599 -11.43 10.08 -28.53
C THR A 599 -11.59 9.63 -29.98
N ALA A 600 -12.80 9.27 -30.41
CA ALA A 600 -13.07 8.74 -31.74
C ALA A 600 -12.72 9.73 -32.88
N GLY A 601 -12.75 11.03 -32.61
CA GLY A 601 -12.39 12.09 -33.54
C GLY A 601 -10.91 12.50 -33.54
N LEU A 602 -10.06 11.90 -32.70
CA LEU A 602 -8.64 12.25 -32.60
C LEU A 602 -7.80 11.46 -33.60
N SER A 603 -6.81 12.12 -34.19
CA SER A 603 -5.72 11.43 -34.90
C SER A 603 -4.85 10.62 -33.92
N GLU A 604 -4.09 9.66 -34.45
CA GLU A 604 -3.16 8.86 -33.63
C GLU A 604 -2.11 9.72 -32.90
N GLN A 605 -1.68 10.83 -33.51
CA GLN A 605 -0.75 11.75 -32.88
C GLN A 605 -1.40 12.54 -31.74
N GLU A 606 -2.64 13.03 -31.94
CA GLU A 606 -3.39 13.72 -30.89
C GLU A 606 -3.68 12.80 -29.71
N LEU A 607 -4.06 11.54 -29.98
CA LEU A 607 -4.26 10.55 -28.93
C LEU A 607 -2.95 10.28 -28.18
N ALA A 608 -1.82 10.15 -28.88
CA ALA A 608 -0.52 9.95 -28.25
C ALA A 608 -0.07 11.15 -27.41
N ASP A 609 -0.37 12.38 -27.84
CA ASP A 609 -0.07 13.59 -27.07
C ASP A 609 -0.98 13.72 -25.85
N LEU A 610 -2.28 13.39 -25.97
CA LEU A 610 -3.21 13.32 -24.85
C LEU A 610 -2.77 12.28 -23.80
N ILE A 611 -2.35 11.08 -24.23
CA ILE A 611 -1.81 10.05 -23.35
C ILE A 611 -0.58 10.59 -22.59
N GLU A 612 0.34 11.26 -23.30
CA GLU A 612 1.54 11.83 -22.68
C GLU A 612 1.19 12.85 -21.60
N PHE A 613 0.20 13.71 -21.85
CA PHE A 613 -0.27 14.65 -20.85
C PHE A 613 -0.86 13.96 -19.62
N VAL A 614 -1.79 13.02 -19.81
CA VAL A 614 -2.46 12.33 -18.69
C VAL A 614 -1.45 11.54 -17.86
N LEU A 615 -0.47 10.89 -18.50
CA LEU A 615 0.61 10.20 -17.79
C LEU A 615 1.63 11.15 -17.15
N SER A 616 1.62 12.43 -17.47
CA SER A 616 2.48 13.43 -16.82
C SER A 616 1.90 13.97 -15.50
N LEU A 617 0.66 13.59 -15.13
CA LEU A 617 -0.08 14.08 -13.97
C LEU A 617 0.27 13.39 -12.64
#